data_AF-A0A949QFK8-F1
#
_entry.id   AF-A0A949QFK8-F1
#
_cell.length_a   1.000
_cell.length_b   1.000
_cell.length_c   1.000
_cell.angle_alpha   90.00
_cell.angle_beta   90.00
_cell.angle_gamma   90.00
#
_symmetry.space_group_name_H-M   'P 1'
#
loop_
_entity.id
_entity.type
_entity.pdbx_description
1 polymer ?
#
loop_
_entity_poly.entity_id
_entity_poly.type
_entity_poly.pdbx_seq_one_letter_code
_entity_poly.pdbx_strand_id
1 'polypeptide(L)'
;MISHALTVVINELNKHFADDYHSHETVAKLGNLADGFGNGGILRKDLYFSVVNIKEEKALKNLPNYVRNDVTLKALYENPPLFLNFQILVTAPHETYSLGLSLLSRVIRFFQYKNVFTQDNVDPASIITNSPTNALDHLESFKLIFDLYSASMEEVNHLWGTLGGKQYPFVIYWMRMLDLKFKAVPEETSLITEVVTDIIHKKPSSV
;
A
#
# COMPACT_ATOMS: atom_id res chain seq x y z
N MET A 1 -5.52 6.93 2.39
CA MET A 1 -4.73 6.41 1.24
C MET A 1 -4.50 4.88 1.26
N ILE A 2 -3.97 4.30 2.35
CA ILE A 2 -3.69 2.84 2.41
C ILE A 2 -4.96 1.99 2.32
N SER A 3 -6.01 2.40 3.03
CA SER A 3 -7.34 1.76 2.96
C SER A 3 -7.87 1.73 1.54
N HIS A 4 -7.76 2.86 0.84
CA HIS A 4 -8.19 2.98 -0.55
C HIS A 4 -7.45 2.04 -1.50
N ALA A 5 -6.12 1.91 -1.37
CA ALA A 5 -5.33 0.99 -2.20
C ALA A 5 -5.81 -0.45 -2.08
N LEU A 6 -6.03 -0.92 -0.85
CA LEU A 6 -6.50 -2.29 -0.65
C LEU A 6 -7.95 -2.45 -1.09
N THR A 7 -8.81 -1.45 -0.89
CA THR A 7 -10.18 -1.46 -1.42
C THR A 7 -10.19 -1.64 -2.94
N VAL A 8 -9.32 -0.92 -3.67
CA VAL A 8 -9.20 -1.06 -5.13
C VAL A 8 -8.85 -2.50 -5.52
N VAL A 9 -7.86 -3.10 -4.86
CA VAL A 9 -7.44 -4.48 -5.14
C VAL A 9 -8.54 -5.49 -4.81
N ILE A 10 -9.25 -5.28 -3.69
CA ILE A 10 -10.37 -6.12 -3.28
C ILE A 10 -11.53 -6.03 -4.25
N ASN A 11 -11.85 -4.84 -4.76
CA ASN A 11 -12.89 -4.66 -5.76
C ASN A 11 -12.55 -5.38 -7.06
N GLU A 12 -11.30 -5.28 -7.52
CA GLU A 12 -10.81 -6.01 -8.70
C GLU A 12 -10.89 -7.53 -8.52
N LEU A 13 -10.52 -8.04 -7.34
CA LEU A 13 -10.63 -9.46 -7.02
C LEU A 13 -12.08 -9.93 -6.99
N ASN A 14 -12.97 -9.16 -6.36
CA ASN A 14 -14.39 -9.48 -6.28
C ASN A 14 -15.04 -9.47 -7.66
N LYS A 15 -14.65 -8.52 -8.52
CA LYS A 15 -15.08 -8.49 -9.92
C LYS A 15 -14.64 -9.76 -10.67
N HIS A 16 -13.38 -10.15 -10.55
CA HIS A 16 -12.88 -11.40 -11.13
C HIS A 16 -13.62 -12.64 -10.59
N PHE A 17 -14.03 -12.64 -9.32
CA PHE A 17 -14.86 -13.72 -8.76
C PHE A 17 -16.29 -13.74 -9.33
N ALA A 18 -16.88 -12.58 -9.58
CA ALA A 18 -18.18 -12.47 -10.21
C ALA A 18 -18.12 -12.93 -11.68
N ASP A 19 -17.11 -12.49 -12.43
CA ASP A 19 -16.98 -12.74 -13.87
C ASP A 19 -16.64 -14.21 -14.17
N ASP A 20 -15.59 -14.76 -13.55
CA ASP A 20 -15.09 -16.10 -13.89
C ASP A 20 -15.79 -17.23 -13.13
N TYR A 21 -16.17 -16.97 -11.87
CA TYR A 21 -16.71 -17.99 -10.98
C TYR A 21 -18.20 -17.85 -10.72
N HIS A 22 -18.86 -16.81 -11.26
CA HIS A 22 -20.29 -16.52 -11.06
C HIS A 22 -20.70 -16.49 -9.58
N SER A 23 -19.72 -16.28 -8.69
CA SER A 23 -19.87 -16.41 -7.24
C SER A 23 -20.16 -15.05 -6.63
N HIS A 24 -21.43 -14.82 -6.30
CA HIS A 24 -21.87 -13.56 -5.68
C HIS A 24 -21.84 -13.61 -4.14
N GLU A 25 -21.66 -14.80 -3.56
CA GLU A 25 -21.77 -15.01 -2.09
C GLU A 25 -20.45 -14.81 -1.33
N THR A 26 -19.31 -15.03 -2.00
CA THR A 26 -17.98 -14.94 -1.41
C THR A 26 -17.36 -13.59 -1.75
N VAL A 27 -17.35 -12.69 -0.77
CA VAL A 27 -16.82 -11.33 -0.94
C VAL A 27 -15.51 -11.23 -0.19
N ALA A 28 -14.43 -10.93 -0.91
CA ALA A 28 -13.17 -10.49 -0.31
C ALA A 28 -13.38 -9.16 0.41
N LYS A 29 -12.88 -9.05 1.64
CA LYS A 29 -13.09 -7.91 2.53
C LYS A 29 -11.81 -7.55 3.29
N LEU A 30 -11.75 -6.31 3.74
CA LEU A 30 -10.79 -5.89 4.76
C LEU A 30 -11.27 -6.34 6.14
N GLY A 31 -10.35 -6.81 6.96
CA GLY A 31 -10.63 -7.13 8.35
C GLY A 31 -9.36 -7.43 9.13
N ASN A 32 -9.42 -7.25 10.45
CA ASN A 32 -8.33 -7.63 11.33
C ASN A 32 -8.61 -8.99 11.95
N LEU A 33 -7.76 -9.98 11.66
CA LEU A 33 -7.95 -11.35 12.14
C LEU A 33 -7.97 -11.50 13.66
N ALA A 34 -7.33 -10.56 14.37
CA ALA A 34 -7.32 -10.56 15.83
C ALA A 34 -8.69 -10.24 16.46
N ASP A 35 -9.63 -9.64 15.71
CA ASP A 35 -10.96 -9.27 16.21
C ASP A 35 -11.85 -10.49 16.49
N GLY A 36 -11.44 -11.68 16.01
CA GLY A 36 -12.12 -12.94 16.26
C GLY A 36 -13.37 -13.18 15.41
N PHE A 37 -13.96 -14.37 15.58
CA PHE A 37 -15.14 -14.84 14.83
C PHE A 37 -16.39 -14.71 15.68
N GLY A 38 -17.42 -14.02 15.20
CA GLY A 38 -18.68 -13.85 15.94
C GLY A 38 -19.59 -12.76 15.36
N ASN A 39 -20.72 -12.52 16.04
CA ASN A 39 -21.67 -11.47 15.66
C ASN A 39 -21.04 -10.09 15.82
N GLY A 40 -20.63 -9.50 14.69
CA GLY A 40 -19.92 -8.23 14.61
C GLY A 40 -18.45 -8.33 14.22
N GLY A 41 -17.91 -9.55 14.09
CA GLY A 41 -16.52 -9.82 13.70
C GLY A 41 -16.41 -10.50 12.34
N ILE A 42 -15.44 -11.40 12.21
CA ILE A 42 -15.11 -12.09 10.96
C ILE A 42 -16.10 -13.24 10.71
N LEU A 43 -16.73 -13.25 9.53
CA LEU A 43 -17.65 -14.28 9.08
C LEU A 43 -16.88 -15.45 8.48
N ARG A 44 -17.26 -16.67 8.85
CA ARG A 44 -16.56 -17.90 8.42
C ARG A 44 -16.96 -18.40 7.02
N LYS A 45 -17.06 -17.47 6.08
CA LYS A 45 -17.39 -17.70 4.67
C LYS A 45 -16.65 -16.76 3.71
N ASP A 46 -16.24 -15.60 4.22
CA ASP A 46 -15.62 -14.54 3.43
C ASP A 46 -14.09 -14.69 3.45
N LEU A 47 -13.43 -14.02 2.49
CA LEU A 47 -11.98 -13.94 2.40
C LEU A 47 -11.51 -12.61 3.00
N TYR A 48 -10.48 -12.65 3.84
CA TYR A 48 -10.01 -11.47 4.55
C TYR A 48 -8.60 -11.07 4.16
N PHE A 49 -8.43 -9.77 3.89
CA PHE A 49 -7.16 -9.11 3.71
C PHE A 49 -6.83 -8.31 4.97
N SER A 50 -5.68 -8.61 5.57
CA SER A 50 -5.18 -7.94 6.77
C SER A 50 -3.77 -7.42 6.52
N VAL A 51 -3.50 -6.16 6.87
CA VAL A 51 -2.13 -5.62 6.89
C VAL A 51 -1.47 -6.04 8.19
N VAL A 52 -0.40 -6.81 8.09
CA VAL A 52 0.35 -7.32 9.26
C VAL A 52 1.52 -6.42 9.60
N ASN A 53 2.20 -5.90 8.57
CA ASN A 53 3.42 -5.12 8.75
C ASN A 53 3.57 -4.07 7.65
N ILE A 54 4.22 -2.96 7.96
CA ILE A 54 4.48 -1.85 7.04
C ILE A 54 5.96 -1.48 7.16
N LYS A 55 6.66 -1.48 6.03
CA LYS A 55 8.09 -1.14 5.94
C LYS A 55 8.30 -0.07 4.88
N GLU A 56 9.19 0.87 5.15
CA GLU A 56 9.60 1.87 4.18
C GLU A 56 10.71 1.33 3.27
N GLU A 57 10.59 1.56 1.96
CA GLU A 57 11.63 1.26 0.97
C GLU A 57 12.53 2.49 0.75
N LYS A 58 13.72 2.47 1.37
CA LYS A 58 14.67 3.59 1.33
C LYS A 58 15.49 3.66 0.04
N ALA A 59 15.57 2.57 -0.73
CA ALA A 59 16.42 2.47 -1.91
C ALA A 59 16.03 3.46 -3.04
N LEU A 60 14.75 3.87 -3.09
CA LEU A 60 14.21 4.76 -4.11
C LEU A 60 14.29 6.26 -3.75
N LYS A 61 14.91 6.62 -2.62
CA LYS A 61 15.05 8.02 -2.16
C LYS A 61 16.22 8.81 -2.78
N ASN A 62 16.82 8.32 -3.87
CA ASN A 62 18.06 8.89 -4.41
C ASN A 62 17.84 10.12 -5.32
N LEU A 63 16.63 10.69 -5.39
CA LEU A 63 16.34 11.85 -6.22
C LEU A 63 16.29 13.15 -5.38
N PRO A 64 16.73 14.29 -5.94
CA PRO A 64 16.65 15.58 -5.25
C PRO A 64 15.20 16.05 -5.07
N ASN A 65 14.90 16.61 -3.88
CA ASN A 65 13.54 16.99 -3.44
C ASN A 65 13.10 18.40 -3.87
N TYR A 66 13.67 18.94 -4.94
CA TYR A 66 13.30 20.26 -5.43
C TYR A 66 13.01 20.19 -6.93
N VAL A 67 11.90 20.81 -7.32
CA VAL A 67 11.58 21.05 -8.73
C VAL A 67 12.01 22.47 -9.03
N ARG A 68 13.03 22.63 -9.88
CA ARG A 68 13.39 23.94 -10.42
C ARG A 68 12.38 24.31 -11.49
N ASN A 69 11.66 25.41 -11.28
CA ASN A 69 10.88 26.02 -12.33
C ASN A 69 11.76 27.07 -13.02
N ASP A 70 12.41 26.67 -14.12
CA ASP A 70 13.35 27.51 -14.87
C ASP A 70 12.67 28.76 -15.47
N VAL A 71 11.32 28.77 -15.58
CA VAL A 71 10.55 29.90 -16.12
C VAL A 71 10.30 30.99 -15.08
N THR A 72 10.08 30.62 -13.82
CA THR A 72 9.77 31.59 -12.74
C THR A 72 10.94 31.92 -11.83
N LEU A 73 12.11 31.28 -12.03
CA LEU A 73 13.30 31.40 -11.16
C LEU A 73 12.96 31.14 -9.67
N LYS A 74 11.99 30.26 -9.42
CA LYS A 74 11.61 29.81 -8.08
C LYS A 74 11.95 28.34 -7.90
N ALA A 75 12.45 27.98 -6.72
CA ALA A 75 12.56 26.59 -6.30
C ALA A 75 11.27 26.23 -5.56
N LEU A 76 10.52 25.26 -6.09
CA LEU A 76 9.45 24.64 -5.32
C LEU A 76 10.04 23.48 -4.53
N TYR A 77 9.93 23.57 -3.21
CA TYR A 77 10.22 22.45 -2.33
C TYR A 77 9.02 21.51 -2.35
N GLU A 78 9.26 20.26 -2.76
CA GLU A 78 8.26 19.20 -2.69
C GLU A 78 8.73 18.13 -1.71
N ASN A 79 7.81 17.59 -0.91
CA ASN A 79 8.13 16.48 -0.04
C ASN A 79 8.46 15.23 -0.88
N PRO A 80 9.53 14.49 -0.55
CA PRO A 80 9.91 13.29 -1.29
C PRO A 80 8.78 12.27 -1.30
N PRO A 81 8.59 11.51 -2.40
CA PRO A 81 7.65 10.40 -2.43
C PRO A 81 8.04 9.34 -1.39
N LEU A 82 7.03 8.81 -0.70
CA LEU A 82 7.20 7.72 0.24
C LEU A 82 6.87 6.38 -0.45
N PHE A 83 7.82 5.47 -0.44
CA PHE A 83 7.67 4.11 -0.96
C PHE A 83 7.47 3.15 0.20
N LEU A 84 6.35 2.42 0.17
CA LEU A 84 5.93 1.55 1.29
C LEU A 84 5.72 0.13 0.81
N ASN A 85 6.22 -0.81 1.59
CA ASN A 85 6.05 -2.24 1.43
C ASN A 85 5.17 -2.76 2.56
N PHE A 86 4.03 -3.32 2.20
CA PHE A 86 3.04 -3.85 3.13
C PHE A 86 3.09 -5.37 3.10
N GLN A 87 3.14 -6.00 4.26
CA GLN A 87 2.93 -7.43 4.38
C GLN A 87 1.44 -7.68 4.55
N ILE A 88 0.82 -8.25 3.53
CA ILE A 88 -0.61 -8.52 3.45
C ILE A 88 -0.84 -10.00 3.73
N LEU A 89 -1.57 -10.29 4.79
CA LEU A 89 -2.07 -11.62 5.10
C LEU A 89 -3.44 -11.79 4.46
N VAL A 90 -3.57 -12.80 3.62
CA VAL A 90 -4.86 -13.21 3.04
C VAL A 90 -5.29 -14.52 3.68
N THR A 91 -6.43 -14.50 4.36
CA THR A 91 -6.94 -15.64 5.13
C THR A 91 -8.32 -16.04 4.63
N ALA A 92 -8.56 -17.36 4.51
CA ALA A 92 -9.86 -17.92 4.15
C ALA A 92 -10.43 -18.77 5.31
N PRO A 93 -11.01 -18.14 6.35
CA PRO A 93 -11.52 -18.84 7.52
C PRO A 93 -12.89 -19.48 7.22
N HIS A 94 -12.96 -20.38 6.25
CA HIS A 94 -14.19 -21.06 5.86
C HIS A 94 -14.52 -22.21 6.83
N GLU A 95 -15.80 -22.48 7.10
CA GLU A 95 -16.22 -23.62 7.94
C GLU A 95 -15.75 -24.96 7.35
N THR A 96 -15.96 -25.15 6.06
CA THR A 96 -15.39 -26.27 5.29
C THR A 96 -13.98 -25.95 4.79
N TYR A 97 -12.99 -26.73 5.25
CA TYR A 97 -11.57 -26.53 4.92
C TYR A 97 -11.26 -26.58 3.42
N SER A 98 -11.86 -27.52 2.68
CA SER A 98 -11.64 -27.67 1.23
C SER A 98 -12.12 -26.45 0.42
N LEU A 99 -13.21 -25.81 0.86
CA LEU A 99 -13.71 -24.57 0.26
C LEU A 99 -12.76 -23.40 0.56
N GLY A 100 -12.21 -23.32 1.78
CA GLY A 100 -11.17 -22.36 2.13
C GLY A 100 -9.92 -22.48 1.26
N LEU A 101 -9.43 -23.70 1.04
CA LEU A 101 -8.32 -23.96 0.12
C LEU A 101 -8.64 -23.61 -1.32
N SER A 102 -9.87 -23.91 -1.77
CA SER A 102 -10.33 -23.55 -3.11
C SER A 102 -10.34 -22.04 -3.31
N LEU A 103 -10.82 -21.27 -2.31
CA LEU A 103 -10.79 -19.81 -2.33
C LEU A 103 -9.36 -19.27 -2.40
N LEU A 104 -8.44 -19.79 -1.59
CA LEU A 104 -7.03 -19.39 -1.67
C LEU A 104 -6.42 -19.72 -3.04
N SER A 105 -6.75 -20.86 -3.62
CA SER A 105 -6.28 -21.20 -4.97
C SER A 105 -6.76 -20.17 -6.00
N ARG A 106 -8.01 -19.69 -5.89
CA ARG A 106 -8.54 -18.62 -6.76
C ARG A 106 -7.80 -17.30 -6.57
N VAL A 107 -7.49 -16.93 -5.33
CA VAL A 107 -6.68 -15.73 -5.02
C VAL A 107 -5.29 -15.82 -5.62
N ILE A 108 -4.62 -16.96 -5.45
CA ILE A 108 -3.28 -17.18 -6.00
C ILE A 108 -3.32 -17.08 -7.53
N ARG A 109 -4.33 -17.67 -8.17
CA ARG A 109 -4.52 -17.58 -9.63
C ARG A 109 -4.79 -16.14 -10.08
N PHE A 110 -5.61 -15.40 -9.36
CA PHE A 110 -5.86 -13.98 -9.64
C PHE A 110 -4.56 -13.17 -9.61
N PHE A 111 -3.77 -13.29 -8.55
CA PHE A 111 -2.49 -12.56 -8.48
C PHE A 111 -1.45 -13.10 -9.47
N GLN A 112 -1.54 -14.37 -9.88
CA GLN A 112 -0.69 -14.89 -10.96
C GLN A 112 -1.09 -14.33 -12.33
N TYR A 113 -2.38 -14.07 -12.55
CA TYR A 113 -2.89 -13.43 -13.77
C TYR A 113 -2.59 -11.92 -13.80
N LYS A 114 -2.82 -11.22 -12.68
CA LYS A 114 -2.62 -9.78 -12.53
C LYS A 114 -1.99 -9.46 -11.18
N ASN A 115 -0.71 -9.13 -11.18
CA ASN A 115 0.04 -8.74 -9.97
C ASN A 115 0.36 -7.25 -9.88
N VAL A 116 0.16 -6.48 -10.96
CA VAL A 116 0.40 -5.03 -11.00
C VAL A 116 -0.92 -4.29 -11.19
N PHE A 117 -1.20 -3.35 -10.29
CA PHE A 117 -2.39 -2.50 -10.33
C PHE A 117 -1.96 -1.05 -10.48
N THR A 118 -2.44 -0.39 -11.52
CA THR A 118 -2.24 1.04 -11.79
C THR A 118 -3.58 1.67 -12.10
N GLN A 119 -3.67 2.99 -11.94
CA GLN A 119 -4.88 3.75 -12.29
C GLN A 119 -5.42 3.45 -13.71
N ASP A 120 -4.53 3.13 -14.65
CA ASP A 120 -4.89 2.88 -16.06
C ASP A 120 -5.35 1.44 -16.33
N ASN A 121 -5.08 0.51 -15.42
CA ASN A 121 -5.33 -0.91 -15.64
C ASN A 121 -6.43 -1.49 -14.74
N VAL A 122 -6.90 -0.73 -13.75
CA VAL A 122 -8.03 -1.10 -12.91
C VAL A 122 -9.33 -0.54 -13.48
N ASP A 123 -10.45 -1.17 -13.17
CA ASP A 123 -11.74 -0.61 -13.54
C ASP A 123 -11.95 0.74 -12.82
N PRO A 124 -12.39 1.80 -13.52
CA PRO A 124 -12.73 3.07 -12.88
C PRO A 124 -13.72 2.93 -11.72
N ALA A 125 -14.64 1.97 -11.78
CA ALA A 125 -15.59 1.68 -10.70
C ALA A 125 -14.89 1.11 -9.45
N SER A 126 -13.80 0.35 -9.62
CA SER A 126 -13.02 -0.21 -8.51
C SER A 126 -12.33 0.87 -7.67
N ILE A 127 -12.06 2.04 -8.26
CA ILE A 127 -11.45 3.21 -7.59
C ILE A 127 -12.50 3.99 -6.76
N ILE A 128 -13.78 3.90 -7.08
CA ILE A 128 -14.81 4.72 -6.43
C ILE A 128 -15.63 3.89 -5.43
N THR A 129 -15.84 2.61 -5.71
CA THR A 129 -16.72 1.73 -4.94
C THR A 129 -16.12 1.43 -3.57
N ASN A 130 -16.86 1.67 -2.49
CA ASN A 130 -16.42 1.46 -1.10
C ASN A 130 -15.16 2.25 -0.71
N SER A 131 -14.83 3.32 -1.45
CA SER A 131 -13.67 4.16 -1.17
C SER A 131 -13.89 5.00 0.10
N PRO A 132 -12.80 5.44 0.77
CA PRO A 132 -12.89 6.24 1.98
C PRO A 132 -13.75 7.50 1.78
N THR A 133 -14.46 7.94 2.81
CA THR A 133 -15.35 9.12 2.72
C THR A 133 -14.58 10.44 2.54
N ASN A 134 -13.33 10.51 3.00
CA ASN A 134 -12.48 11.68 2.88
C ASN A 134 -11.73 11.67 1.54
N ALA A 135 -11.88 12.74 0.75
CA ALA A 135 -11.20 12.90 -0.54
C ALA A 135 -9.65 12.93 -0.40
N LEU A 136 -9.12 13.43 0.73
CA LEU A 136 -7.67 13.42 1.00
C LEU A 136 -7.11 12.01 1.22
N ASP A 137 -7.99 11.04 1.50
CA ASP A 137 -7.60 9.64 1.64
C ASP A 137 -7.61 8.88 0.31
N HIS A 138 -8.02 9.53 -0.79
CA HIS A 138 -8.03 8.93 -2.10
C HIS A 138 -6.63 8.90 -2.70
N LEU A 139 -6.42 7.99 -3.63
CA LEU A 139 -5.16 7.83 -4.34
C LEU A 139 -5.34 8.54 -5.67
N GLU A 140 -4.58 9.60 -5.92
CA GLU A 140 -4.60 10.30 -7.21
C GLU A 140 -3.86 9.49 -8.27
N SER A 141 -2.65 9.03 -7.94
CA SER A 141 -1.84 8.16 -8.78
C SER A 141 -1.22 7.07 -7.92
N PHE A 142 -1.24 5.84 -8.41
CA PHE A 142 -0.70 4.72 -7.67
C PHE A 142 -0.20 3.63 -8.61
N LYS A 143 0.82 2.91 -8.14
CA LYS A 143 1.23 1.62 -8.68
C LYS A 143 1.43 0.65 -7.53
N LEU A 144 0.56 -0.36 -7.47
CA LEU A 144 0.61 -1.43 -6.48
C LEU A 144 1.16 -2.68 -7.15
N ILE A 145 2.13 -3.33 -6.52
CA ILE A 145 2.73 -4.57 -7.02
C ILE A 145 2.65 -5.63 -5.94
N PHE A 146 2.06 -6.78 -6.26
CA PHE A 146 1.92 -7.92 -5.36
C PHE A 146 2.95 -9.00 -5.68
N ASP A 147 3.69 -9.42 -4.67
CA ASP A 147 4.65 -10.51 -4.76
C ASP A 147 4.36 -11.54 -3.66
N LEU A 148 4.33 -12.83 -4.01
CA LEU A 148 4.07 -13.89 -3.05
C LEU A 148 5.23 -13.99 -2.05
N TYR A 149 4.92 -14.04 -0.77
CA TYR A 149 5.90 -14.17 0.31
C TYR A 149 5.78 -15.52 1.02
N SER A 150 6.87 -16.28 0.98
CA SER A 150 6.99 -17.57 1.68
C SER A 150 7.63 -17.36 3.05
N ALA A 151 6.81 -17.27 4.10
CA ALA A 151 7.28 -17.15 5.48
C ALA A 151 7.87 -18.46 6.00
N SER A 152 8.86 -18.37 6.89
CA SER A 152 9.38 -19.53 7.63
C SER A 152 8.38 -20.03 8.69
N MET A 153 8.53 -21.28 9.13
CA MET A 153 7.64 -21.86 10.16
C MET A 153 7.67 -21.04 11.47
N GLU A 154 8.83 -20.50 11.83
CA GLU A 154 8.96 -19.62 13.01
C GLU A 154 8.18 -18.32 12.83
N GLU A 155 8.34 -17.63 11.69
CA GLU A 155 7.58 -16.41 11.39
C GLU A 155 6.07 -16.67 11.38
N VAL A 156 5.64 -17.81 10.83
CA VAL A 156 4.23 -18.22 10.83
C VAL A 156 3.74 -18.44 12.27
N ASN A 157 4.50 -19.14 13.10
CA ASN A 157 4.14 -19.36 14.51
C ASN A 157 4.07 -18.04 15.29
N HIS A 158 5.02 -17.12 15.07
CA HIS A 158 4.98 -15.80 15.69
C HIS A 158 3.78 -14.98 15.23
N LEU A 159 3.51 -14.98 13.92
CA LEU A 159 2.37 -14.27 13.33
C LEU A 159 1.04 -14.75 13.90
N TRP A 160 0.82 -16.06 13.93
CA TRP A 160 -0.43 -16.60 14.46
C TRP A 160 -0.50 -16.50 15.98
N GLY A 161 0.63 -16.55 16.68
CA GLY A 161 0.71 -16.30 18.12
C GLY A 161 0.20 -14.91 18.51
N THR A 162 0.53 -13.87 17.72
CA THR A 162 0.05 -12.50 17.99
C THR A 162 -1.42 -12.28 17.58
N LEU A 163 -1.93 -13.07 16.63
CA LEU A 163 -3.32 -13.00 16.14
C LEU A 163 -4.31 -13.91 16.92
N GLY A 164 -3.93 -14.39 18.10
CA GLY A 164 -4.82 -15.20 18.97
C GLY A 164 -4.73 -16.72 18.77
N GLY A 165 -3.70 -17.21 18.07
CA GLY A 165 -3.26 -18.61 18.08
C GLY A 165 -4.07 -19.59 17.22
N LYS A 166 -5.15 -19.17 16.57
CA LYS A 166 -5.97 -20.05 15.71
C LYS A 166 -5.59 -19.89 14.25
N GLN A 167 -4.79 -20.81 13.73
CA GLN A 167 -4.37 -20.81 12.34
C GLN A 167 -5.48 -21.29 11.39
N TYR A 168 -5.70 -20.53 10.32
CA TYR A 168 -6.56 -20.88 9.19
C TYR A 168 -5.72 -21.02 7.92
N PRO A 169 -6.25 -21.59 6.83
CA PRO A 169 -5.60 -21.48 5.54
C PRO A 169 -5.29 -20.02 5.20
N PHE A 170 -4.03 -19.74 4.86
CA PHE A 170 -3.58 -18.39 4.54
C PHE A 170 -2.48 -18.38 3.47
N VAL A 171 -2.29 -17.21 2.87
CA VAL A 171 -1.13 -16.85 2.04
C VAL A 171 -0.69 -15.44 2.40
N ILE A 172 0.60 -15.14 2.23
CA ILE A 172 1.16 -13.81 2.53
C ILE A 172 1.69 -13.21 1.23
N TYR A 173 1.40 -11.94 1.02
CA TYR A 173 1.93 -11.15 -0.09
C TYR A 173 2.67 -9.93 0.42
N TRP A 174 3.75 -9.55 -0.26
CA TRP A 174 4.27 -8.20 -0.22
C TRP A 174 3.53 -7.35 -1.22
N MET A 175 2.87 -6.30 -0.76
CA MET A 175 2.32 -5.24 -1.61
C MET A 175 3.28 -4.05 -1.57
N ARG A 176 3.91 -3.75 -2.70
CA ARG A 176 4.74 -2.56 -2.88
C ARG A 176 3.88 -1.44 -3.41
N MET A 177 3.83 -0.32 -2.70
CA MET A 177 3.11 0.88 -3.09
C MET A 177 4.12 1.94 -3.51
N LEU A 178 4.03 2.33 -4.77
CA LEU A 178 4.84 3.39 -5.34
C LEU A 178 4.05 4.71 -5.33
N ASP A 179 4.72 5.77 -4.88
CA ASP A 179 4.25 7.17 -4.84
C ASP A 179 3.10 7.49 -3.87
N LEU A 180 3.34 7.37 -2.56
CA LEU A 180 2.51 8.08 -1.58
C LEU A 180 2.99 9.54 -1.50
N LYS A 181 2.36 10.42 -2.29
CA LYS A 181 2.62 11.86 -2.29
C LYS A 181 1.50 12.61 -1.57
N PHE A 182 1.87 13.41 -0.58
CA PHE A 182 0.96 14.38 0.04
C PHE A 182 1.09 15.71 -0.67
N LYS A 183 0.00 16.17 -1.30
CA LYS A 183 -0.02 17.46 -1.99
C LYS A 183 -0.37 18.57 -0.99
N ALA A 184 0.63 19.06 -0.28
CA ALA A 184 0.53 20.35 0.44
C ALA A 184 0.71 21.50 -0.57
N VAL A 185 0.11 22.67 -0.30
CA VAL A 185 0.49 23.91 -1.02
C VAL A 185 1.97 24.16 -0.75
N PRO A 186 2.85 24.16 -1.77
CA PRO A 186 4.28 24.27 -1.56
C PRO A 186 4.67 25.61 -0.93
N GLU A 187 5.64 25.61 -0.02
CA GLU A 187 6.32 26.84 0.38
C GLU A 187 7.24 27.28 -0.77
N GLU A 188 6.92 28.43 -1.38
CA GLU A 188 7.75 29.01 -2.42
C GLU A 188 9.00 29.64 -1.78
N THR A 189 10.19 29.15 -2.12
CA THR A 189 11.45 29.77 -1.71
C THR A 189 12.18 30.36 -2.91
N SER A 190 12.80 31.53 -2.73
CA SER A 190 13.56 32.20 -3.78
C SER A 190 14.91 31.50 -4.02
N LEU A 191 15.31 31.37 -5.28
CA LEU A 191 16.62 30.83 -5.63
C LEU A 191 17.75 31.72 -5.11
N ILE A 192 18.87 31.11 -4.70
CA ILE A 192 20.13 31.82 -4.42
C ILE A 192 20.67 32.31 -5.76
N THR A 193 20.61 33.62 -6.00
CA THR A 193 21.06 34.26 -7.25
C THR A 193 22.54 34.64 -7.23
N GLU A 194 23.11 34.83 -6.05
CA GLU A 194 24.48 35.31 -5.89
C GLU A 194 25.13 34.74 -4.63
N VAL A 195 26.41 34.40 -4.73
CA VAL A 195 27.26 34.01 -3.60
C VAL A 195 28.33 35.10 -3.46
N VAL A 196 28.16 35.97 -2.47
CA VAL A 196 29.16 37.00 -2.14
C VAL A 196 30.15 36.40 -1.13
N THR A 197 31.41 36.28 -1.53
CA THR A 197 32.50 35.88 -0.63
C THR A 197 33.39 37.09 -0.34
N ASP A 198 33.22 37.70 0.83
CA ASP A 198 34.13 38.74 1.31
C ASP A 198 35.37 38.11 1.98
N ILE A 199 36.49 38.13 1.29
CA ILE A 199 37.78 37.68 1.83
C ILE A 199 38.48 38.88 2.48
N ILE A 200 38.35 39.00 3.79
CA ILE A 200 39.00 40.06 4.56
C ILE A 200 40.38 39.59 5.02
N HIS A 201 41.45 40.24 4.57
CA HIS A 201 42.77 40.09 5.17
C HIS A 201 42.81 40.78 6.53
N LYS A 202 43.05 40.02 7.61
CA LYS A 202 43.29 40.57 8.95
C LYS A 202 44.58 41.39 8.91
N LYS A 203 44.47 42.72 8.94
CA LYS A 203 45.65 43.61 9.04
C LYS A 203 46.43 43.28 10.32
N PRO A 204 47.75 43.15 10.26
CA PRO A 204 48.56 42.95 11.46
C PRO A 204 48.38 44.18 12.37
N SER A 205 48.08 43.92 13.63
CA SER A 205 48.03 44.92 14.69
C SER A 205 49.38 45.63 14.76
N SER A 206 49.40 46.92 14.41
CA SER A 206 50.54 47.79 14.66
C SER A 206 50.76 47.90 16.17
N VAL A 207 52.00 47.59 16.57
CA VAL A 207 52.55 47.60 17.93
C VAL A 207 52.30 48.91 18.65
#